data_AF-V4PD48-F1
#
_entry.id   AF-V4PD48-F1
#
_cell.length_a   1.000
_cell.length_b   1.000
_cell.length_c   1.000
_cell.angle_alpha   90.00
_cell.angle_beta   90.00
_cell.angle_gamma   90.00
#
_symmetry.space_group_name_H-M   'P 1'
#
loop_
_entity.id
_entity.type
_entity.pdbx_description
1 polymer ?
#
loop_
_entity_poly.entity_id
_entity_poly.type
_entity_poly.pdbx_seq_one_letter_code
_entity_poly.pdbx_strand_id
1 'polypeptide(L)'
;MLQEQRRDNKGEKYVIGPTGAKLTLADLPPAGTERWVIRRKAEVVAAVRGGLLTFDEACERYNITSEEFLGWQKAIENHGMAGLRTTRIQSYR
;
A
#
# COMPACT_ATOMS: atom_id res chain seq x y z
N MET A 1 -4.85 -7.86 23.59
CA MET A 1 -4.28 -6.54 23.22
C MET A 1 -4.69 -6.24 21.79
N LEU A 2 -5.86 -5.63 21.59
CA LEU A 2 -6.35 -5.26 20.25
C LEU A 2 -5.70 -3.93 19.87
N GLN A 3 -4.96 -3.91 18.76
CA GLN A 3 -4.36 -2.70 18.20
C GLN A 3 -5.46 -1.66 17.98
N GLU A 4 -5.39 -0.57 18.73
CA GLU A 4 -6.34 0.53 18.71
C GLU A 4 -6.30 1.21 17.33
N GLN A 5 -7.27 0.87 16.48
CA GLN A 5 -7.47 1.50 15.17
C GLN A 5 -7.68 2.99 15.40
N ARG A 6 -6.66 3.80 15.10
CA ARG A 6 -6.73 5.26 15.27
C ARG A 6 -7.71 5.81 14.24
N ARG A 7 -8.83 6.32 14.75
CA ARG A 7 -9.89 6.97 13.95
C ARG A 7 -9.62 8.47 13.95
N ASP A 8 -9.76 9.09 12.79
CA ASP A 8 -9.64 10.55 12.68
C ASP A 8 -10.91 11.25 13.20
N ASN A 9 -10.95 12.58 13.15
CA ASN A 9 -12.09 13.37 13.60
C ASN A 9 -13.35 13.16 12.72
N LYS A 10 -13.20 12.64 11.50
CA LYS A 10 -14.30 12.16 10.64
C LYS A 10 -14.72 10.71 10.90
N GLY A 11 -14.07 10.00 11.81
CA GLY A 11 -14.32 8.59 12.10
C GLY A 11 -13.70 7.63 11.07
N GLU A 12 -12.87 8.14 10.17
CA GLU A 12 -12.18 7.35 9.16
C GLU A 12 -10.95 6.69 9.80
N LYS A 13 -10.73 5.42 9.47
CA LYS A 13 -9.50 4.75 9.87
C LYS A 13 -8.35 5.44 9.15
N TYR A 14 -7.27 5.72 9.86
CA TYR A 14 -6.06 6.24 9.25
C TYR A 14 -4.83 5.52 9.80
N VAL A 15 -3.79 5.49 8.98
CA VAL A 15 -2.50 4.90 9.33
C VAL A 15 -1.39 5.90 9.06
N ILE A 16 -0.29 5.76 9.78
CA ILE A 16 0.90 6.56 9.49
C ILE A 16 1.57 5.91 8.29
N GLY A 17 1.55 6.61 7.16
CA GLY A 17 2.20 6.22 5.94
C GLY A 17 3.71 6.12 6.11
N PRO A 18 4.40 5.57 5.09
CA PRO A 18 5.82 5.23 5.19
C PRO A 18 6.74 6.47 5.24
N THR A 19 6.19 7.65 4.94
CA THR A 19 6.87 8.96 5.07
C THR A 19 6.52 9.69 6.38
N GLY A 20 5.75 9.08 7.28
CA GLY A 20 5.18 9.75 8.46
C GLY A 20 3.91 10.56 8.19
N ALA A 21 3.46 10.62 6.93
CA ALA A 21 2.22 11.31 6.55
C ALA A 21 0.99 10.50 6.95
N LYS A 22 -0.11 11.16 7.28
CA LYS A 22 -1.39 10.48 7.54
C LYS A 22 -1.92 9.90 6.22
N LEU A 23 -2.09 8.58 6.17
CA LEU A 23 -2.65 7.86 5.04
C LEU A 23 -4.06 7.38 5.42
N THR A 24 -5.03 7.67 4.58
CA THR A 24 -6.45 7.31 4.78
C THR A 24 -6.95 6.47 3.62
N LEU A 25 -8.12 5.85 3.75
CA LEU A 25 -8.72 5.07 2.66
C LEU A 25 -8.99 5.94 1.42
N ALA A 26 -9.23 7.24 1.61
CA ALA A 26 -9.44 8.20 0.54
C ALA A 26 -8.15 8.58 -0.22
N ASP A 27 -6.98 8.41 0.41
CA ASP A 27 -5.67 8.64 -0.23
C ASP A 27 -5.21 7.43 -1.06
N LEU A 28 -5.90 6.29 -0.92
CA LEU A 28 -5.60 5.10 -1.71
C LEU A 28 -5.92 5.31 -3.19
N PRO A 29 -5.17 4.68 -4.10
CA PRO A 29 -5.47 4.74 -5.51
C PRO A 29 -6.90 4.20 -5.78
N PRO A 30 -7.62 4.76 -6.76
CA PRO A 30 -8.94 4.25 -7.14
C PRO A 30 -8.82 2.82 -7.69
N ALA A 31 -9.89 2.03 -7.55
CA ALA A 31 -9.92 0.61 -7.97
C ALA A 31 -9.56 0.38 -9.46
N GLY A 32 -9.83 1.34 -10.35
CA GLY A 32 -9.46 1.29 -11.77
C GLY A 32 -8.01 1.70 -12.09
N THR A 33 -7.09 1.54 -11.15
CA THR A 33 -5.70 1.96 -11.34
C THR A 33 -4.92 0.93 -12.16
N GLU A 34 -4.74 1.21 -13.45
CA GLU A 34 -3.92 0.37 -14.34
C GLU A 34 -2.41 0.66 -14.23
N ARG A 35 -2.04 1.88 -13.80
CA ARG A 35 -0.64 2.30 -13.71
C ARG A 35 -0.15 2.35 -12.26
N TRP A 36 0.62 1.34 -11.87
CA TRP A 36 1.27 1.24 -10.57
C TRP A 36 2.59 2.00 -10.52
N VAL A 37 2.53 3.27 -10.11
CA VAL A 37 3.72 4.06 -9.79
C VAL A 37 4.22 3.75 -8.38
N ILE A 38 5.49 4.04 -8.13
CA ILE A 38 6.21 3.81 -6.87
C ILE A 38 5.41 4.29 -5.65
N ARG A 39 4.86 5.51 -5.75
CA ARG A 39 4.07 6.13 -4.69
C ARG A 39 2.80 5.31 -4.38
N ARG A 40 2.04 4.92 -5.40
CA ARG A 40 0.81 4.13 -5.26
C ARG A 40 1.06 2.75 -4.67
N LYS A 41 2.15 2.10 -5.08
CA LYS A 41 2.57 0.82 -4.48
C LYS A 41 2.89 0.99 -2.99
N ALA A 42 3.63 2.05 -2.64
CA ALA A 42 3.95 2.35 -1.25
C ALA A 42 2.71 2.71 -0.41
N GLU A 43 1.73 3.42 -1.00
CA GLU A 43 0.45 3.75 -0.38
C GLU A 43 -0.35 2.47 -0.06
N VAL A 44 -0.50 1.56 -1.03
CA VAL A 44 -1.22 0.28 -0.81
C VAL A 44 -0.51 -0.60 0.21
N VAL A 45 0.81 -0.76 0.13
CA VAL A 45 1.57 -1.56 1.11
C VAL A 45 1.48 -0.95 2.51
N ALA A 46 1.54 0.37 2.65
CA ALA A 46 1.41 1.03 3.95
C ALA A 46 -0.01 0.95 4.52
N ALA A 47 -1.03 1.04 3.67
CA ALA A 47 -2.41 0.80 4.08
C ALA A 47 -2.60 -0.63 4.60
N VAL A 48 -2.04 -1.63 3.91
CA VAL A 48 -2.13 -3.03 4.34
C VAL A 48 -1.35 -3.28 5.61
N ARG A 49 -0.10 -2.80 5.70
CA ARG A 49 0.73 -2.94 6.92
C ARG A 49 0.16 -2.19 8.11
N GLY A 50 -0.50 -1.06 7.87
CA GLY A 50 -1.14 -0.26 8.91
C GLY A 50 -2.49 -0.81 9.38
N GLY A 51 -3.01 -1.87 8.74
CA GLY A 51 -4.32 -2.43 9.06
C GLY A 51 -5.50 -1.57 8.58
N LEU A 52 -5.25 -0.67 7.63
CA LEU A 52 -6.27 0.16 6.98
C LEU A 52 -7.07 -0.66 5.96
N LEU A 53 -6.37 -1.55 5.25
CA LEU A 53 -6.89 -2.43 4.21
C LEU A 53 -6.36 -3.84 4.49
N THR A 54 -7.14 -4.88 4.22
CA THR A 54 -6.59 -6.23 4.26
C THR A 54 -5.87 -6.57 2.96
N PHE A 55 -4.94 -7.53 3.01
CA PHE A 55 -4.25 -8.01 1.82
C PHE A 55 -5.24 -8.57 0.78
N ASP A 56 -6.25 -9.30 1.24
CA ASP A 56 -7.29 -9.90 0.40
C ASP A 56 -8.14 -8.82 -0.28
N GLU A 57 -8.60 -7.81 0.47
CA GLU A 57 -9.31 -6.66 -0.09
C GLU A 57 -8.45 -5.89 -1.11
N ALA A 58 -7.13 -5.80 -0.91
CA ALA A 58 -6.24 -5.15 -1.87
C ALA A 58 -6.14 -5.98 -3.17
N CYS A 59 -6.02 -7.29 -3.04
CA CYS A 59 -6.01 -8.24 -4.17
C CYS A 59 -7.30 -8.14 -4.98
N GLU A 60 -8.47 -8.19 -4.31
CA GLU A 60 -9.78 -8.09 -4.96
C GLU A 60 -10.05 -6.70 -5.55
N ARG A 61 -9.74 -5.62 -4.80
CA ARG A 61 -10.04 -4.24 -5.24
C ARG A 61 -9.23 -3.82 -6.45
N TYR A 62 -7.98 -4.28 -6.54
CA TYR A 62 -7.04 -3.86 -7.57
C TYR A 62 -6.73 -4.95 -8.59
N ASN A 63 -7.27 -6.15 -8.40
CA ASN A 63 -7.01 -7.33 -9.22
C ASN A 63 -5.51 -7.60 -9.40
N ILE A 64 -4.73 -7.40 -8.33
CA ILE A 64 -3.28 -7.62 -8.30
C ILE A 64 -2.97 -8.97 -7.70
N THR A 65 -1.92 -9.63 -8.17
CA THR A 65 -1.53 -10.92 -7.61
C THR A 65 -0.87 -10.78 -6.24
N SER A 66 -0.97 -11.83 -5.44
CA SER A 66 -0.29 -11.96 -4.15
C SER A 66 1.21 -11.74 -4.27
N GLU A 67 1.80 -12.31 -5.33
CA GLU A 67 3.22 -12.22 -5.67
C GLU A 67 3.64 -10.77 -5.99
N GLU A 68 2.81 -10.02 -6.72
CA GLU A 68 3.07 -8.61 -7.01
C GLU A 68 3.12 -7.77 -5.73
N PHE A 69 2.16 -7.97 -4.84
CA PHE A 69 2.14 -7.27 -3.56
C PHE A 69 3.36 -7.64 -2.69
N LEU A 70 3.71 -8.93 -2.62
CA LEU A 70 4.90 -9.42 -1.93
C LEU A 70 6.19 -8.82 -2.51
N GLY A 71 6.26 -8.66 -3.84
CA GLY A 71 7.35 -7.98 -4.51
C GLY A 71 7.47 -6.52 -4.08
N TRP A 72 6.34 -5.81 -3.95
CA TRP A 72 6.34 -4.42 -3.48
C TRP A 72 6.74 -4.33 -2.01
N GLN A 73 6.25 -5.22 -1.16
CA GLN A 73 6.61 -5.27 0.26
C GLN A 73 8.12 -5.52 0.43
N LYS A 74 8.68 -6.51 -0.25
CA LYS A 74 10.13 -6.81 -0.22
C LYS A 74 10.97 -5.63 -0.72
N ALA A 75 10.54 -4.95 -1.79
CA ALA A 75 11.24 -3.79 -2.30
C ALA A 75 11.29 -2.63 -1.29
N ILE A 76 10.19 -2.40 -0.56
CA ILE A 76 10.12 -1.38 0.50
C ILE A 76 10.93 -1.78 1.72
N GLU A 77 10.92 -3.06 2.09
CA GLU A 77 11.62 -3.55 3.28
C GLU A 77 13.14 -3.55 3.09
N ASN A 78 13.64 -3.95 1.93
CA ASN A 78 15.08 -4.03 1.65
C ASN A 78 15.73 -2.67 1.38
N HIS A 79 14.99 -1.72 0.78
CA HIS A 79 15.59 -0.50 0.23
C HIS A 79 14.76 0.78 0.51
N GLY A 80 13.68 0.68 1.29
CA GLY A 80 12.76 1.81 1.51
C GLY A 80 12.06 2.26 0.23
N MET A 81 11.59 3.52 0.19
CA MET A 81 11.02 4.10 -1.04
C MET A 81 12.05 4.26 -2.17
N ALA A 82 13.34 4.33 -1.83
CA ALA A 82 14.43 4.40 -2.81
C ALA A 82 14.58 3.07 -3.58
N GLY A 83 14.19 1.95 -2.97
CA GLY A 83 14.15 0.63 -3.61
C GLY A 83 13.21 0.51 -4.78
N LEU A 84 12.10 1.24 -4.72
CA LEU A 84 11.16 1.30 -5.81
C LEU A 84 11.62 2.24 -6.95
N ARG A 85 12.64 3.08 -6.72
CA ARG A 85 13.04 4.15 -7.67
C ARG A 85 13.80 3.65 -8.89
N THR A 86 14.46 2.52 -8.80
CA THR A 86 15.13 1.89 -9.95
C THR A 86 15.51 0.51 -9.45
N THR A 87 14.85 -0.54 -9.89
CA THR A 87 15.48 -1.47 -10.83
C THR A 87 14.44 -2.53 -11.17
N ARG A 88 14.37 -2.88 -12.45
CA ARG A 88 13.55 -3.94 -13.03
C ARG A 88 12.04 -3.71 -12.97
N ILE A 89 11.59 -3.03 -14.02
CA ILE A 89 10.52 -3.54 -14.87
C ILE A 89 10.81 -5.03 -15.13
N GLN A 90 10.30 -5.91 -14.28
CA GLN A 90 10.06 -7.28 -14.70
C GLN A 90 8.60 -7.27 -15.14
N SER A 91 8.42 -7.07 -16.46
CA SER A 91 7.16 -7.31 -17.13
C SER A 91 6.65 -8.67 -16.69
N TYR A 92 5.44 -8.70 -16.14
CA TYR A 92 4.67 -9.93 -16.02
C TYR A 92 3.57 -9.87 -17.08
N ARG A 93 3.46 -10.95 -17.87
CA ARG A 93 2.54 -11.15 -18.99
C ARG A 93 1.62 -12.30 -18.60
#